data_AF-A0A6H5JD30-F1
#
_entry.id   AF-A0A6H5JD30-F1
#
_cell.length_a   1.000
_cell.length_b   1.000
_cell.length_c   1.000
_cell.angle_alpha   90.00
_cell.angle_beta   90.00
_cell.angle_gamma   90.00
#
_symmetry.space_group_name_H-M   'P 1'
#
loop_
_entity.id
_entity.type
_entity.pdbx_description
1 polymer ?
#
loop_
_entity_poly.entity_id
_entity_poly.type
_entity_poly.pdbx_seq_one_letter_code
_entity_poly.pdbx_strand_id
1 'polypeptide(L)'
;MAAAAALFSLVTRREIRDLTERDREAFLDAMQIWYTVPTDVGKARYGPSFSNYQAITAYHNADVENFCYHIGLQFLTSHAAFDLTMERYLQMIDPSVSLPMWDFMTDSASLGHEWYNSVVFDNDWFGSAFGSPENGYAISESRFGNVSTIFDPDGTLVDSRIGPYHNAYGYVTSAYNYQDLPRMSRTSSFCGLPSHAVLSTAETFVECFDGGHTTLSGWESCMETMVRT
;
A
#
# COMPACT_ATOMS: atom_id res chain seq x y z
N MET A 1 -46.47 -12.64 -6.96
CA MET A 1 -45.26 -12.23 -6.20
C MET A 1 -44.06 -12.79 -6.92
N ALA A 2 -43.26 -11.96 -7.59
CA ALA A 2 -42.00 -12.38 -8.20
C ALA A 2 -40.91 -12.30 -7.11
N ALA A 3 -40.20 -13.40 -6.89
CA ALA A 3 -39.02 -13.41 -6.04
C ALA A 3 -37.93 -12.58 -6.74
N ALA A 4 -37.49 -11.49 -6.10
CA ALA A 4 -36.29 -10.79 -6.53
C ALA A 4 -35.10 -11.72 -6.31
N ALA A 5 -34.51 -12.22 -7.40
CA ALA A 5 -33.21 -12.88 -7.33
C ALA A 5 -32.19 -11.82 -6.89
N ALA A 6 -31.60 -12.00 -5.71
CA ALA A 6 -30.43 -11.23 -5.31
C ALA A 6 -29.30 -11.61 -6.27
N LEU A 7 -28.96 -10.70 -7.18
CA LEU A 7 -27.73 -10.78 -7.96
C LEU A 7 -26.58 -10.55 -6.98
N PHE A 8 -25.94 -11.64 -6.55
CA PHE A 8 -24.68 -11.56 -5.82
C PHE A 8 -23.57 -11.24 -6.83
N SER A 9 -23.10 -10.00 -6.86
CA SER A 9 -21.87 -9.65 -7.55
C SER A 9 -20.69 -10.15 -6.73
N LEU A 10 -19.99 -11.18 -7.21
CA LEU A 10 -18.73 -11.64 -6.62
C LEU A 10 -17.62 -10.68 -7.06
N VAL A 11 -17.06 -9.93 -6.12
CA VAL A 11 -15.85 -9.13 -6.35
C VAL A 11 -14.66 -10.09 -6.46
N THR A 12 -13.96 -10.09 -7.60
CA THR A 12 -12.81 -10.96 -7.85
C THR A 12 -11.54 -10.11 -7.91
N ARG A 13 -10.56 -10.44 -7.08
CA ARG A 13 -9.20 -9.87 -7.15
C ARG A 13 -8.37 -10.69 -8.13
N ARG A 14 -7.59 -10.01 -8.96
CA ARG A 14 -6.76 -10.63 -10.02
C ARG A 14 -5.37 -10.02 -10.03
N GLU A 15 -4.42 -10.73 -10.62
CA GLU A 15 -3.09 -10.20 -10.85
C GLU A 15 -3.16 -8.94 -11.75
N ILE A 16 -2.46 -7.87 -11.38
CA ILE A 16 -2.59 -6.55 -12.03
C ILE A 16 -2.19 -6.56 -13.52
N ARG A 17 -1.24 -7.40 -13.91
CA ARG A 17 -0.76 -7.56 -15.29
C ARG A 17 -1.73 -8.37 -16.15
N ASP A 18 -2.56 -9.19 -15.53
CA ASP A 18 -3.62 -9.96 -16.20
C ASP A 18 -4.93 -9.16 -16.39
N LEU A 19 -5.01 -7.97 -15.81
CA LEU A 19 -6.15 -7.08 -16.05
C LEU A 19 -6.18 -6.60 -17.49
N THR A 20 -7.39 -6.42 -18.03
CA THR A 20 -7.54 -5.67 -19.28
C THR A 20 -7.05 -4.24 -19.05
N GLU A 21 -6.56 -3.59 -20.11
CA GLU A 21 -6.15 -2.18 -20.02
C GLU A 21 -7.25 -1.31 -19.43
N ARG A 22 -8.50 -1.49 -19.87
CA ARG A 22 -9.66 -0.77 -19.32
C ARG A 22 -9.81 -0.97 -17.80
N ASP A 23 -9.71 -2.21 -17.31
CA ASP A 23 -9.91 -2.48 -15.88
C ASP A 23 -8.74 -1.97 -15.03
N ARG A 24 -7.51 -2.08 -15.55
CA ARG A 24 -6.32 -1.55 -14.88
C ARG A 24 -6.36 -0.02 -14.80
N GLU A 25 -6.70 0.66 -15.89
CA GLU A 25 -6.83 2.12 -15.90
C GLU A 25 -7.93 2.59 -14.96
N ALA A 26 -9.09 1.92 -14.93
CA ALA A 26 -10.16 2.25 -13.98
C ALA A 26 -9.69 2.14 -12.52
N PHE A 27 -8.93 1.08 -12.19
CA PHE A 27 -8.34 0.93 -10.85
C PHE A 27 -7.32 2.04 -10.54
N LEU A 28 -6.37 2.29 -11.44
CA LEU A 28 -5.31 3.29 -11.25
C LEU A 28 -5.88 4.73 -11.17
N ASP A 29 -6.91 5.04 -11.95
CA ASP A 29 -7.64 6.31 -11.89
C ASP A 29 -8.37 6.48 -10.56
N ALA A 30 -9.10 5.47 -10.11
CA ALA A 30 -9.78 5.49 -8.82
C ALA A 30 -8.76 5.67 -7.67
N MET A 31 -7.63 4.97 -7.74
CA MET A 31 -6.55 5.11 -6.77
C MET A 31 -5.95 6.52 -6.78
N GLN A 32 -5.66 7.09 -7.96
CA GLN A 32 -5.14 8.45 -8.08
C GLN A 32 -6.10 9.48 -7.46
N ILE A 33 -7.41 9.34 -7.71
CA ILE A 33 -8.45 10.16 -7.08
C ILE A 33 -8.40 10.01 -5.56
N TRP A 34 -8.33 8.78 -5.05
CA TRP A 34 -8.29 8.51 -3.62
C TRP A 34 -7.08 9.11 -2.91
N TYR A 35 -5.93 9.22 -3.60
CA TYR A 35 -4.73 9.86 -3.06
C TYR A 35 -4.73 11.40 -3.17
N THR A 36 -5.44 11.98 -4.14
CA THR A 36 -5.32 13.41 -4.45
C THR A 36 -6.52 14.25 -4.04
N VAL A 37 -7.70 13.66 -3.88
CA VAL A 37 -8.90 14.38 -3.46
C VAL A 37 -8.92 14.54 -1.93
N PRO A 38 -9.06 15.78 -1.41
CA PRO A 38 -9.27 16.01 0.02
C PRO A 38 -10.53 15.32 0.56
N THR A 39 -10.50 14.86 1.80
CA THR A 39 -11.59 14.07 2.40
C THR A 39 -12.94 14.79 2.41
N ASP A 40 -12.98 16.10 2.67
CA ASP A 40 -14.21 16.89 2.65
C ASP A 40 -14.81 17.00 1.24
N VAL A 41 -13.97 17.24 0.23
CA VAL A 41 -14.35 17.25 -1.19
C VAL A 41 -14.85 15.87 -1.61
N GLY A 42 -14.15 14.81 -1.23
CA GLY A 42 -14.52 13.44 -1.52
C GLY A 42 -15.83 13.02 -0.85
N LYS A 43 -16.09 13.47 0.39
CA LYS A 43 -17.38 13.25 1.07
C LYS A 43 -18.54 13.90 0.34
N ALA A 44 -18.35 15.12 -0.17
CA ALA A 44 -19.36 15.81 -0.95
C ALA A 44 -19.65 15.10 -2.29
N ARG A 45 -18.63 14.46 -2.90
CA ARG A 45 -18.73 13.85 -4.23
C ARG A 45 -19.12 12.37 -4.23
N TYR A 46 -18.51 11.57 -3.36
CA TYR A 46 -18.61 10.11 -3.34
C TYR A 46 -19.46 9.58 -2.16
N GLY A 47 -19.88 10.48 -1.26
CA GLY A 47 -20.80 10.18 -0.16
C GLY A 47 -20.16 10.37 1.23
N PRO A 48 -20.99 10.54 2.27
CA PRO A 48 -20.54 10.99 3.59
C PRO A 48 -19.54 10.06 4.28
N SER A 49 -19.49 8.79 3.87
CA SER A 49 -18.58 7.78 4.41
C SER A 49 -17.17 7.82 3.79
N PHE A 50 -16.92 8.64 2.76
CA PHE A 50 -15.62 8.69 2.09
C PHE A 50 -14.52 9.19 3.02
N SER A 51 -13.33 8.58 2.93
CA SER A 51 -12.07 9.10 3.43
C SER A 51 -10.99 8.86 2.38
N ASN A 52 -10.08 9.82 2.23
CA ASN A 52 -8.89 9.64 1.42
C ASN A 52 -7.85 8.73 2.13
N TYR A 53 -6.72 8.51 1.45
CA TYR A 53 -5.62 7.64 1.92
C TYR A 53 -5.10 7.96 3.32
N GLN A 54 -5.23 9.21 3.78
CA GLN A 54 -4.54 9.70 4.96
C GLN A 54 -4.88 8.90 6.22
N ALA A 55 -6.16 8.61 6.44
CA ALA A 55 -6.60 7.86 7.61
C ALA A 55 -5.96 6.46 7.65
N ILE A 56 -6.02 5.69 6.55
CA ILE A 56 -5.41 4.35 6.49
C ILE A 56 -3.90 4.44 6.69
N THR A 57 -3.23 5.42 6.08
CA THR A 57 -1.78 5.61 6.27
C THR A 57 -1.42 5.93 7.71
N ALA A 58 -2.23 6.72 8.42
CA ALA A 58 -2.02 7.00 9.84
C ALA A 58 -2.25 5.76 10.71
N TYR A 59 -3.29 4.97 10.46
CA TYR A 59 -3.47 3.68 11.14
C TYR A 59 -2.27 2.75 10.88
N HIS A 60 -1.85 2.58 9.63
CA HIS A 60 -0.72 1.72 9.29
C HIS A 60 0.61 2.16 9.96
N ASN A 61 0.79 3.47 10.19
CA ASN A 61 1.95 4.03 10.89
C ASN A 61 1.74 4.19 12.40
N ALA A 62 0.76 3.53 13.03
CA ALA A 62 0.55 3.58 14.47
C ALA A 62 1.83 3.20 15.26
N ASP A 63 2.08 3.91 16.37
CA ASP A 63 3.20 3.63 17.27
C ASP A 63 3.04 2.26 17.93
N VAL A 64 4.13 1.50 18.02
CA VAL A 64 4.19 0.18 18.66
C VAL A 64 3.74 0.20 20.12
N GLU A 65 3.89 1.33 20.83
CA GLU A 65 3.40 1.47 22.21
C GLU A 65 1.87 1.47 22.30
N ASN A 66 1.18 1.93 21.25
CA ASN A 66 -0.27 2.02 21.17
C ASN A 66 -0.87 0.82 20.42
N PHE A 67 -0.45 0.64 19.17
CA PHE A 67 -0.90 -0.44 18.30
C PHE A 67 0.14 -0.71 17.23
N CYS A 68 0.69 -1.93 17.19
CA CYS A 68 1.56 -2.35 16.10
C CYS A 68 0.75 -3.21 15.11
N TYR A 69 0.65 -2.80 13.85
CA TYR A 69 0.06 -3.63 12.80
C TYR A 69 1.06 -4.63 12.19
N HIS A 70 2.24 -4.71 12.79
CA HIS A 70 3.37 -5.55 12.43
C HIS A 70 3.83 -6.36 13.66
N ILE A 71 4.58 -7.43 13.45
CA ILE A 71 5.25 -8.23 14.48
C ILE A 71 4.25 -8.74 15.53
N GLY A 72 3.14 -9.32 15.06
CA GLY A 72 2.06 -9.80 15.93
C GLY A 72 1.01 -10.63 15.21
N LEU A 73 0.16 -11.30 15.99
CA LEU A 73 -0.90 -12.20 15.50
C LEU A 73 -1.99 -11.49 14.66
N GLN A 74 -1.98 -10.17 14.70
CA GLN A 74 -2.89 -9.31 13.97
C GLN A 74 -2.34 -8.88 12.61
N PHE A 75 -1.10 -9.19 12.25
CA PHE A 75 -0.45 -8.70 11.02
C PHE A 75 -1.31 -9.00 9.78
N LEU A 76 -1.59 -10.28 9.51
CA LEU A 76 -2.33 -10.69 8.31
C LEU A 76 -3.78 -10.20 8.32
N THR A 77 -4.45 -10.28 9.47
CA THR A 77 -5.86 -9.89 9.59
C THR A 77 -6.04 -8.37 9.47
N SER A 78 -5.09 -7.60 9.99
CA SER A 78 -5.13 -6.14 9.90
C SER A 78 -4.83 -5.63 8.50
N HIS A 79 -3.84 -6.21 7.81
CA HIS A 79 -3.55 -5.86 6.41
C HIS A 79 -4.71 -6.24 5.49
N ALA A 80 -5.33 -7.42 5.69
CA ALA A 80 -6.56 -7.77 4.98
C ALA A 80 -7.71 -6.78 5.25
N ALA A 81 -7.82 -6.27 6.48
CA ALA A 81 -8.81 -5.23 6.80
C ALA A 81 -8.50 -3.88 6.14
N PHE A 82 -7.22 -3.50 6.03
CA PHE A 82 -6.80 -2.31 5.28
C PHE A 82 -7.12 -2.44 3.79
N ASP A 83 -6.82 -3.59 3.17
CA ASP A 83 -7.16 -3.86 1.78
C ASP A 83 -8.67 -3.76 1.51
N LEU A 84 -9.49 -4.38 2.36
CA LEU A 84 -10.95 -4.31 2.24
C LEU A 84 -11.47 -2.87 2.43
N THR A 85 -10.82 -2.10 3.30
CA THR A 85 -11.20 -0.70 3.55
C THR A 85 -10.82 0.18 2.36
N MET A 86 -9.61 0.02 1.82
CA MET A 86 -9.17 0.70 0.60
C MET A 86 -10.09 0.34 -0.57
N GLU A 87 -10.34 -0.95 -0.82
CA GLU A 87 -11.22 -1.42 -1.90
C GLU A 87 -12.61 -0.79 -1.83
N ARG A 88 -13.17 -0.64 -0.63
CA ARG A 88 -14.45 0.06 -0.44
C ARG A 88 -14.37 1.54 -0.83
N TYR A 89 -13.32 2.26 -0.46
CA TYR A 89 -13.16 3.67 -0.86
C TYR A 89 -12.98 3.80 -2.37
N LEU A 90 -12.25 2.89 -3.01
CA LEU A 90 -12.13 2.87 -4.47
C LEU A 90 -13.47 2.58 -5.13
N GLN A 91 -14.28 1.67 -4.58
CA GLN A 91 -15.63 1.35 -5.09
C GLN A 91 -16.64 2.49 -4.90
N MET A 92 -16.41 3.39 -3.94
CA MET A 92 -17.17 4.64 -3.85
C MET A 92 -16.86 5.61 -5.00
N ILE A 93 -15.65 5.53 -5.57
CA ILE A 93 -15.22 6.34 -6.72
C ILE A 93 -15.67 5.68 -8.03
N ASP A 94 -15.40 4.38 -8.19
CA ASP A 94 -15.82 3.57 -9.32
C ASP A 94 -16.30 2.18 -8.84
N PRO A 95 -17.61 1.88 -8.87
CA PRO A 95 -18.14 0.63 -8.34
C PRO A 95 -17.73 -0.61 -9.16
N SER A 96 -17.09 -0.46 -10.32
CA SER A 96 -16.61 -1.57 -11.14
C SER A 96 -15.24 -2.09 -10.72
N VAL A 97 -14.48 -1.35 -9.90
CA VAL A 97 -13.12 -1.75 -9.54
C VAL A 97 -13.07 -2.74 -8.39
N SER A 98 -12.06 -3.61 -8.43
CA SER A 98 -11.62 -4.44 -7.30
C SER A 98 -10.14 -4.19 -7.06
N LEU A 99 -9.65 -4.53 -5.87
CA LEU A 99 -8.23 -4.40 -5.54
C LEU A 99 -7.45 -5.51 -6.28
N PRO A 100 -6.54 -5.19 -7.22
CA PRO A 100 -5.70 -6.20 -7.84
C PRO A 100 -4.61 -6.66 -6.87
N MET A 101 -4.02 -7.80 -7.18
CA MET A 101 -2.83 -8.31 -6.50
C MET A 101 -1.61 -8.07 -7.39
N TRP A 102 -0.47 -7.73 -6.77
CA TRP A 102 0.82 -7.79 -7.42
C TRP A 102 1.53 -9.07 -6.96
N ASP A 103 1.65 -10.03 -7.88
CA ASP A 103 2.49 -11.21 -7.62
C ASP A 103 3.96 -10.88 -7.87
N PHE A 104 4.59 -10.27 -6.87
CA PHE A 104 5.99 -9.86 -6.91
C PHE A 104 6.96 -11.06 -7.02
N MET A 105 6.51 -12.28 -6.73
CA MET A 105 7.34 -13.49 -6.88
C MET A 105 7.63 -13.79 -8.36
N THR A 106 6.73 -13.40 -9.27
CA THR A 106 7.00 -13.44 -10.72
C THR A 106 8.14 -12.50 -11.11
N ASP A 107 8.22 -11.32 -10.48
CA ASP A 107 9.29 -10.35 -10.72
C ASP A 107 10.60 -10.81 -10.09
N SER A 108 10.54 -11.39 -8.89
CA SER A 108 11.69 -12.06 -8.26
C SER A 108 12.26 -13.15 -9.16
N ALA A 109 11.40 -14.01 -9.74
CA ALA A 109 11.83 -15.11 -10.60
C ALA A 109 12.40 -14.66 -11.95
N SER A 110 11.85 -13.58 -12.54
CA SER A 110 12.21 -13.14 -13.89
C SER A 110 13.31 -12.06 -13.92
N LEU A 111 13.35 -11.20 -12.91
CA LEU A 111 14.24 -10.04 -12.84
C LEU A 111 15.29 -10.16 -11.70
N GLY A 112 15.01 -10.94 -10.66
CA GLY A 112 15.94 -11.14 -9.53
C GLY A 112 16.33 -9.81 -8.87
N HIS A 113 17.62 -9.49 -8.88
CA HIS A 113 18.16 -8.24 -8.33
C HIS A 113 17.68 -6.98 -9.08
N GLU A 114 17.21 -7.13 -10.31
CA GLU A 114 16.71 -6.06 -11.17
C GLU A 114 15.19 -5.90 -11.07
N TRP A 115 14.57 -6.36 -9.98
CA TRP A 115 13.11 -6.34 -9.76
C TRP A 115 12.47 -4.96 -9.96
N TYR A 116 13.23 -3.89 -9.75
CA TYR A 116 12.81 -2.51 -9.95
C TYR A 116 12.51 -2.17 -11.42
N ASN A 117 12.92 -3.02 -12.36
CA ASN A 117 12.56 -2.92 -13.79
C ASN A 117 11.19 -3.56 -14.11
N SER A 118 10.44 -4.02 -13.11
CA SER A 118 9.08 -4.53 -13.32
C SER A 118 8.15 -3.45 -13.86
N VAL A 119 7.24 -3.83 -14.75
CA VAL A 119 6.20 -2.96 -15.34
C VAL A 119 5.35 -2.25 -14.29
N VAL A 120 5.25 -2.79 -13.08
CA VAL A 120 4.56 -2.11 -11.97
C VAL A 120 5.18 -0.76 -11.64
N PHE A 121 6.46 -0.57 -11.92
CA PHE A 121 7.20 0.67 -11.71
C PHE A 121 7.25 1.58 -12.95
N ASP A 122 6.47 1.30 -14.00
CA ASP A 122 6.31 2.21 -15.12
C ASP A 122 5.62 3.51 -14.66
N ASN A 123 5.97 4.64 -15.31
CA ASN A 123 5.44 5.96 -14.98
C ASN A 123 3.91 6.05 -15.10
N ASP A 124 3.33 5.31 -16.04
CA ASP A 124 1.87 5.27 -16.24
C ASP A 124 1.16 4.39 -15.20
N TRP A 125 1.89 3.56 -14.45
CA TRP A 125 1.39 2.72 -13.35
C TRP A 125 1.74 3.36 -12.00
N PHE A 126 2.60 2.74 -11.18
CA PHE A 126 2.93 3.23 -9.84
C PHE A 126 4.16 4.15 -9.80
N GLY A 127 4.80 4.41 -10.94
CA GLY A 127 6.03 5.19 -11.03
C GLY A 127 7.27 4.43 -10.64
N SER A 128 8.42 4.97 -11.05
CA SER A 128 9.75 4.37 -10.80
C SER A 128 9.90 3.84 -9.37
N ALA A 129 10.54 2.68 -9.24
CA ALA A 129 10.90 2.10 -7.93
C ALA A 129 11.81 3.05 -7.14
N PHE A 130 12.63 3.84 -7.83
CA PHE A 130 13.59 4.76 -7.23
C PHE A 130 13.47 6.15 -7.84
N GLY A 131 13.39 7.17 -6.97
CA GLY A 131 13.60 8.55 -7.38
C GLY A 131 15.09 8.90 -7.46
N SER A 132 15.41 10.13 -7.88
CA SER A 132 16.79 10.56 -8.05
C SER A 132 17.26 11.45 -6.89
N PRO A 133 18.53 11.39 -6.45
CA PRO A 133 19.05 12.26 -5.40
C PRO A 133 18.87 13.76 -5.71
N GLU A 134 18.94 14.15 -6.98
CA GLU A 134 18.84 15.53 -7.45
C GLU A 134 17.47 16.16 -7.17
N ASN A 135 16.41 15.36 -7.08
CA ASN A 135 15.05 15.82 -6.78
C ASN A 135 14.56 15.41 -5.38
N GLY A 136 15.47 14.98 -4.50
CA GLY A 136 15.12 14.48 -3.18
C GLY A 136 14.41 13.12 -3.21
N TYR A 137 14.70 12.29 -4.20
CA TYR A 137 14.11 10.96 -4.43
C TYR A 137 12.61 10.95 -4.74
N ALA A 138 12.06 12.07 -5.22
CA ALA A 138 10.65 12.19 -5.58
C ALA A 138 10.30 11.42 -6.88
N ILE A 139 9.10 10.85 -6.94
CA ILE A 139 8.57 10.10 -8.11
C ILE A 139 7.69 11.00 -9.01
N SER A 140 8.21 12.19 -9.34
CA SER A 140 7.43 13.29 -9.94
C SER A 140 6.88 13.02 -11.34
N GLU A 141 7.48 12.09 -12.08
CA GLU A 141 7.08 11.78 -13.47
C GLU A 141 5.95 10.73 -13.55
N SER A 142 5.48 10.23 -12.40
CA SER A 142 4.47 9.17 -12.35
C SER A 142 3.05 9.71 -12.30
N ARG A 143 2.07 8.83 -12.59
CA ARG A 143 0.65 9.05 -12.27
C ARG A 143 0.42 9.59 -10.86
N PHE A 144 1.25 9.18 -9.91
CA PHE A 144 1.15 9.59 -8.51
C PHE A 144 2.15 10.68 -8.11
N GLY A 145 2.77 11.38 -9.07
CA GLY A 145 3.78 12.42 -8.82
C GLY A 145 3.28 13.63 -8.03
N ASN A 146 1.96 13.86 -8.01
CA ASN A 146 1.31 14.93 -7.24
C ASN A 146 0.84 14.49 -5.85
N VAL A 147 1.10 13.24 -5.44
CA VAL A 147 0.76 12.77 -4.10
C VAL A 147 1.75 13.35 -3.08
N SER A 148 1.20 14.09 -2.12
CA SER A 148 1.98 14.65 -1.01
C SER A 148 2.18 13.61 0.09
N THR A 149 3.31 13.70 0.77
CA THR A 149 3.46 13.08 2.10
C THR A 149 2.50 13.77 3.08
N ILE A 150 1.98 13.02 4.06
CA ILE A 150 1.02 13.52 5.04
C ILE A 150 1.76 14.33 6.09
N PHE A 151 1.39 15.59 6.25
CA PHE A 151 1.88 16.46 7.32
C PHE A 151 0.79 16.63 8.38
N ASP A 152 1.03 16.12 9.60
CA ASP A 152 0.10 16.17 10.73
C ASP A 152 0.88 16.28 12.06
N PRO A 153 1.67 17.36 12.27
CA PRO A 153 2.54 17.47 13.45
C PRO A 153 1.79 17.43 14.78
N ASP A 154 0.48 17.71 14.77
CA ASP A 154 -0.38 17.73 15.95
C ASP A 154 -1.07 16.38 16.22
N GLY A 155 -0.93 15.38 15.33
CA GLY A 155 -1.50 14.04 15.48
C GLY A 155 -3.03 14.01 15.52
N THR A 156 -3.67 14.84 14.69
CA THR A 156 -5.13 15.07 14.71
C THR A 156 -5.91 14.26 13.66
N LEU A 157 -5.19 13.57 12.76
CA LEU A 157 -5.78 12.88 11.62
C LEU A 157 -6.63 11.65 12.01
N VAL A 158 -6.29 11.00 13.13
CA VAL A 158 -6.96 9.81 13.64
C VAL A 158 -7.23 9.94 15.14
N ASP A 159 -7.96 8.98 15.69
CA ASP A 159 -8.18 8.89 17.14
C ASP A 159 -6.85 8.94 17.90
N SER A 160 -6.78 9.75 18.96
CA SER A 160 -5.55 9.98 19.73
C SER A 160 -4.96 8.71 20.37
N ARG A 161 -5.74 7.62 20.46
CA ARG A 161 -5.28 6.30 20.92
C ARG A 161 -4.43 5.56 19.90
N ILE A 162 -4.41 5.99 18.64
CA ILE A 162 -3.62 5.36 17.57
C ILE A 162 -2.18 5.86 17.61
N GLY A 163 -2.00 7.18 17.77
CA GLY A 163 -0.69 7.84 17.85
C GLY A 163 0.26 7.44 16.73
N PRO A 164 0.05 7.91 15.48
CA PRO A 164 0.95 7.58 14.37
C PRO A 164 2.36 8.10 14.58
N TYR A 165 3.36 7.38 14.06
CA TYR A 165 4.73 7.84 13.97
C TYR A 165 4.82 9.09 13.09
N HIS A 166 5.68 10.00 13.55
CA HIS A 166 6.11 11.15 12.78
C HIS A 166 7.63 11.16 12.69
N ASN A 167 8.15 11.63 11.56
CA ASN A 167 9.56 11.97 11.50
C ASN A 167 9.85 13.31 12.21
N ALA A 168 11.13 13.70 12.26
CA ALA A 168 11.57 14.93 12.90
C ALA A 168 10.95 16.23 12.32
N TYR A 169 10.31 16.15 11.16
CA TYR A 169 9.69 17.26 10.47
C TYR A 169 8.15 17.28 10.60
N GLY A 170 7.53 16.31 11.31
CA GLY A 170 6.09 16.27 11.51
C GLY A 170 5.29 15.60 10.38
N TYR A 171 5.97 14.87 9.49
CA TYR A 171 5.28 14.03 8.50
C TYR A 171 4.97 12.65 9.07
N VAL A 172 3.78 12.11 8.75
CA VAL A 172 3.34 10.76 9.13
C VAL A 172 4.14 9.73 8.33
N THR A 173 5.23 9.24 8.93
CA THR A 173 6.15 8.25 8.37
C THR A 173 7.04 7.71 9.49
N SER A 174 7.92 6.75 9.17
CA SER A 174 8.89 6.22 10.13
C SER A 174 9.75 7.33 10.75
N ALA A 175 10.02 7.23 12.05
CA ALA A 175 10.90 8.16 12.77
C ALA A 175 12.32 8.25 12.18
N TYR A 176 12.75 7.23 11.43
CA TYR A 176 14.06 7.17 10.78
C TYR A 176 14.06 7.68 9.33
N ASN A 177 12.90 8.09 8.81
CA ASN A 177 12.79 8.70 7.48
C ASN A 177 12.95 10.22 7.59
N TYR A 178 14.16 10.72 7.34
CA TYR A 178 14.50 12.14 7.43
C TYR A 178 14.15 12.96 6.16
N GLN A 179 13.15 12.54 5.40
CA GLN A 179 12.62 13.33 4.28
C GLN A 179 11.79 14.51 4.79
N ASP A 180 12.14 15.73 4.40
CA ASP A 180 11.44 16.97 4.77
C ASP A 180 10.54 17.53 3.65
N LEU A 181 10.61 16.93 2.46
CA LEU A 181 9.82 17.35 1.30
C LEU A 181 8.38 16.81 1.36
N PRO A 182 7.37 17.64 1.02
CA PRO A 182 5.96 17.24 0.99
C PRO A 182 5.63 16.49 -0.32
N ARG A 183 6.38 15.44 -0.62
CA ARG A 183 6.26 14.66 -1.87
C ARG A 183 6.54 13.20 -1.59
N MET A 184 5.80 12.33 -2.27
CA MET A 184 6.13 10.91 -2.27
C MET A 184 7.54 10.67 -2.83
N SER A 185 8.36 9.98 -2.05
CA SER A 185 9.74 9.63 -2.39
C SER A 185 10.02 8.15 -2.18
N ARG A 186 10.92 7.58 -2.98
CA ARG A 186 11.37 6.18 -2.88
C ARG A 186 12.86 6.14 -3.17
N THR A 187 13.61 5.45 -2.32
CA THR A 187 15.06 5.32 -2.45
C THR A 187 15.46 3.85 -2.30
N SER A 188 16.50 3.45 -3.00
CA SER A 188 17.20 2.19 -2.78
C SER A 188 18.36 2.34 -1.80
N SER A 189 18.44 3.43 -1.03
CA SER A 189 19.56 3.67 -0.12
C SER A 189 19.11 4.02 1.29
N PHE A 190 19.88 3.58 2.27
CA PHE A 190 19.71 3.95 3.67
C PHE A 190 21.04 4.47 4.21
N CYS A 191 21.06 5.70 4.73
CA CYS A 191 22.29 6.37 5.18
C CYS A 191 23.41 6.40 4.12
N GLY A 192 23.05 6.53 2.83
CA GLY A 192 23.99 6.55 1.71
C GLY A 192 24.54 5.17 1.30
N LEU A 193 24.10 4.09 1.95
CA LEU A 193 24.43 2.72 1.56
C LEU A 193 23.34 2.17 0.63
N PRO A 194 23.71 1.62 -0.54
CA PRO A 194 22.75 0.97 -1.41
C PRO A 194 22.17 -0.28 -0.73
N SER A 195 20.87 -0.44 -0.88
CA SER A 195 20.13 -1.65 -0.54
C SER A 195 20.31 -2.64 -1.68
N HIS A 196 20.65 -3.87 -1.33
CA HIS A 196 20.67 -5.02 -2.23
C HIS A 196 19.51 -5.97 -1.95
N ALA A 197 18.44 -5.46 -1.32
CA ALA A 197 17.25 -6.24 -1.03
C ALA A 197 16.63 -6.80 -2.32
N VAL A 198 16.23 -8.06 -2.27
CA VAL A 198 15.50 -8.75 -3.32
C VAL A 198 14.08 -9.03 -2.85
N LEU A 199 13.15 -9.15 -3.79
CA LEU A 199 11.79 -9.60 -3.50
C LEU A 199 11.81 -11.09 -3.12
N SER A 200 10.93 -11.51 -2.20
CA SER A 200 10.79 -12.91 -1.83
C SER A 200 10.40 -13.78 -3.03
N THR A 201 10.74 -15.07 -2.94
CA THR A 201 10.49 -16.07 -3.98
C THR A 201 9.27 -16.95 -3.65
N ALA A 202 8.75 -17.65 -4.65
CA ALA A 202 7.71 -18.67 -4.45
C ALA A 202 8.19 -19.84 -3.57
N GLU A 203 9.49 -20.19 -3.63
CA GLU A 203 10.09 -21.21 -2.76
C GLU A 203 9.99 -20.78 -1.30
N THR A 204 10.43 -19.55 -0.99
CA THR A 204 10.34 -18.98 0.36
C THR A 204 8.89 -18.91 0.87
N PHE A 205 7.93 -18.56 0.00
CA PHE A 205 6.51 -18.59 0.35
C PHE A 205 6.05 -19.99 0.75
N VAL A 206 6.36 -21.01 -0.06
CA VAL A 206 5.97 -22.41 0.20
C VAL A 206 6.69 -22.94 1.45
N GLU A 207 7.96 -22.58 1.66
CA GLU A 207 8.70 -22.94 2.86
C GLU A 207 8.05 -22.43 4.14
N CYS A 208 7.41 -21.26 4.13
CA CYS A 208 6.64 -20.82 5.30
C CYS A 208 5.45 -21.75 5.62
N PHE A 209 4.87 -22.44 4.63
CA PHE A 209 3.81 -23.44 4.89
C PHE A 209 4.38 -24.81 5.27
N ASP A 210 5.43 -25.24 4.58
CA ASP A 210 6.00 -26.58 4.70
C ASP A 210 7.09 -26.70 5.79
N GLY A 211 7.58 -25.57 6.29
CA GLY A 211 8.69 -25.44 7.24
C GLY A 211 8.44 -25.98 8.65
N GLY A 212 7.33 -26.71 8.86
CA GLY A 212 7.04 -27.39 10.11
C GLY A 212 6.62 -26.46 11.26
N HIS A 213 6.12 -25.26 10.96
CA HIS A 213 5.59 -24.35 11.98
C HIS A 213 4.39 -24.99 12.71
N THR A 214 4.54 -25.25 14.00
CA THR A 214 3.51 -25.93 14.82
C THR A 214 2.53 -24.96 15.49
N THR A 215 2.72 -23.66 15.29
CA THR A 215 1.85 -22.61 15.85
C THR A 215 1.52 -21.58 14.77
N LEU A 216 0.33 -20.97 14.87
CA LEU A 216 -0.07 -19.87 13.99
C LEU A 216 0.93 -18.71 14.08
N SER A 217 1.37 -18.37 15.30
CA SER A 217 2.38 -17.32 15.53
C SER A 217 3.69 -17.57 14.78
N GLY A 218 4.17 -18.82 14.78
CA GLY A 218 5.39 -19.18 14.06
C GLY A 218 5.24 -19.07 12.54
N TRP A 219 4.09 -19.48 12.01
CA TRP A 219 3.78 -19.34 10.59
C TRP A 219 3.63 -17.87 10.18
N GLU A 220 2.86 -17.07 10.94
CA GLU A 220 2.69 -15.63 10.66
C GLU A 220 4.01 -14.86 10.73
N SER A 221 4.87 -15.19 11.70
CA SER A 221 6.21 -14.61 11.78
C SER A 221 7.05 -14.93 10.54
N CYS A 222 6.96 -16.15 9.99
CA CYS A 222 7.63 -16.49 8.73
C CYS A 222 7.07 -15.66 7.56
N MET A 223 5.74 -15.61 7.42
CA MET A 223 5.07 -14.82 6.38
C MET A 223 5.47 -13.34 6.44
N GLU A 224 5.55 -12.76 7.63
CA GLU A 224 5.90 -11.35 7.79
C GLU A 224 7.40 -11.06 7.57
N THR A 225 8.29 -11.96 7.96
CA THR A 225 9.74 -11.69 7.95
C THR A 225 10.45 -12.18 6.70
N MET A 226 9.92 -13.23 6.06
CA MET A 226 10.57 -13.90 4.93
C MET A 226 9.85 -13.63 3.60
N VAL A 227 8.52 -13.53 3.62
CA VAL A 227 7.72 -13.38 2.39
C VAL A 227 7.41 -11.92 2.09
N ARG A 228 7.11 -11.13 3.11
CA ARG A 228 6.81 -9.71 2.95
C ARG A 228 7.98 -8.97 2.30
N THR A 229 7.63 -8.04 1.42
CA THR A 229 8.50 -6.95 0.95
C THR A 229 8.24 -5.67 1.72
#